data_AF-A0A5E4PLG1-F1
#
_entry.id   AF-A0A5E4PLG1-F1
#
_cell.length_a   1.000
_cell.length_b   1.000
_cell.length_c   1.000
_cell.angle_alpha   90.00
_cell.angle_beta   90.00
_cell.angle_gamma   90.00
#
_symmetry.space_group_name_H-M   'P 1'
#
loop_
_entity.id
_entity.type
_entity.pdbx_description
1 polymer ?
#
loop_
_entity_poly.entity_id
_entity_poly.type
_entity_poly.pdbx_seq_one_letter_code
_entity_poly.pdbx_strand_id
1 'polypeptide(L)'
;MMRELKLDHILIVTTLTLLMSACGDNQRLRETQKFISLTKQKTLQEDNIEAANAQFALPKPVQYQPRGYHAPAGGNVAISKEGVTNPVLMYPVKSLQFVGTLTQDNRIYAYVMTPDGMIYLLKVGDVIGDKSGKIMKIDSGHIEIMEGSLPSSNNKSSGQLVTLELKD
;
A
#
# COMPACT_ATOMS: atom_id res chain seq x y z
N MET A 1 -36.89 20.08 -74.08
CA MET A 1 -37.11 21.05 -72.98
C MET A 1 -37.36 20.33 -71.64
N MET A 2 -36.54 19.33 -71.28
CA MET A 2 -36.67 18.55 -70.01
C MET A 2 -35.31 18.29 -69.30
N ARG A 3 -34.19 18.81 -69.84
CA ARG A 3 -32.84 18.63 -69.25
C ARG A 3 -32.45 19.73 -68.26
N GLU A 4 -32.92 20.97 -68.47
CA GLU A 4 -32.61 22.12 -67.61
C GLU A 4 -33.14 21.96 -66.18
N LEU A 5 -34.34 21.36 -66.01
CA LEU A 5 -34.96 21.17 -64.69
C LEU A 5 -34.18 20.18 -63.81
N LYS A 6 -33.47 19.21 -64.40
CA LYS A 6 -32.68 18.23 -63.65
C LYS A 6 -31.31 18.79 -63.23
N LEU A 7 -30.72 19.69 -64.02
CA LEU A 7 -29.42 20.27 -63.72
C LEU A 7 -29.51 21.31 -62.59
N ASP A 8 -30.56 22.14 -62.58
CA ASP A 8 -30.83 23.08 -61.48
C ASP A 8 -31.05 22.36 -60.15
N HIS A 9 -31.83 21.27 -60.14
CA HIS A 9 -32.03 20.49 -58.91
C HIS A 9 -30.74 19.82 -58.41
N ILE A 10 -29.87 19.33 -59.31
CA ILE A 10 -28.57 18.79 -58.91
C ILE A 10 -27.68 19.89 -58.33
N LEU A 11 -27.69 21.09 -58.91
CA LEU A 11 -26.89 22.23 -58.45
C LEU A 11 -27.39 22.77 -57.10
N ILE A 12 -28.71 22.75 -56.87
CA ILE A 12 -29.32 23.09 -55.58
C ILE A 12 -28.98 22.04 -54.51
N VAL A 13 -29.01 20.75 -54.84
CA VAL A 13 -28.71 19.68 -53.88
C VAL A 13 -27.22 19.64 -53.51
N THR A 14 -26.32 19.93 -54.45
CA THR A 14 -24.87 19.98 -54.19
C THR A 14 -24.47 21.22 -53.39
N THR A 15 -25.09 22.37 -53.64
CA THR A 15 -24.87 23.57 -52.82
C THR A 15 -25.42 23.40 -51.40
N LEU A 16 -26.58 22.78 -51.24
CA LEU A 16 -27.19 22.48 -49.94
C LEU A 16 -26.36 21.49 -49.11
N THR A 17 -25.75 20.49 -49.74
CA THR A 17 -24.88 19.52 -49.05
C THR A 17 -23.53 20.12 -48.64
N LEU A 18 -22.96 21.05 -49.42
CA LEU A 18 -21.74 21.77 -49.04
C LEU A 18 -21.95 22.67 -47.80
N LEU A 19 -23.12 23.31 -47.70
CA LEU A 19 -23.47 24.19 -46.57
C LEU A 19 -23.56 23.44 -45.22
N MET A 20 -23.84 22.13 -45.23
CA MET A 20 -23.93 21.33 -44.00
C MET A 20 -22.57 20.87 -43.46
N SER A 21 -21.47 20.98 -44.22
CA SER A 21 -20.12 20.58 -43.75
C SER A 21 -19.42 21.66 -42.90
N ALA A 22 -20.04 22.82 -42.66
CA ALA A 22 -19.38 23.97 -42.01
C ALA A 22 -19.57 24.05 -40.48
N CYS A 23 -20.33 23.15 -39.85
CA CYS A 23 -20.49 23.11 -38.39
C CYS A 23 -19.61 22.05 -37.73
N GLY A 24 -18.31 22.34 -37.64
CA GLY A 24 -17.38 21.64 -36.76
C GLY A 24 -16.85 22.64 -35.72
N ASP A 25 -17.41 22.63 -34.51
CA ASP A 25 -17.01 23.52 -33.44
C ASP A 25 -15.62 23.13 -32.88
N ASN A 26 -14.60 23.86 -33.33
CA ASN A 26 -13.20 23.69 -32.92
C ASN A 26 -12.86 24.43 -31.61
N GLN A 27 -13.86 24.91 -30.85
CA GLN A 27 -13.65 25.73 -29.66
C GLN A 27 -12.95 24.98 -28.52
N ARG A 28 -13.29 23.71 -28.25
CA ARG A 28 -12.62 22.92 -27.19
C ARG A 28 -11.12 22.74 -27.43
N LEU A 29 -10.70 22.60 -28.69
CA LEU A 29 -9.29 22.44 -29.04
C LEU A 29 -8.50 23.73 -28.78
N ARG A 30 -9.08 24.90 -29.08
CA ARG A 30 -8.48 26.20 -28.82
C ARG A 30 -8.37 26.50 -27.32
N GLU A 31 -9.40 26.19 -26.55
CA GLU A 31 -9.38 26.36 -25.09
C GLU A 31 -8.30 25.47 -24.46
N THR A 32 -8.20 24.20 -24.88
CA THR A 32 -7.19 23.27 -24.37
C THR A 32 -5.77 23.76 -24.66
N GLN A 33 -5.50 24.24 -25.88
CA GLN A 33 -4.19 24.81 -26.22
C GLN A 33 -3.87 26.06 -25.41
N LYS A 34 -4.87 26.90 -25.13
CA LYS A 34 -4.71 28.09 -24.28
C LYS A 34 -4.36 27.72 -22.83
N PHE A 35 -4.97 26.67 -22.28
CA PHE A 35 -4.59 26.18 -20.95
C PHE A 35 -3.18 25.62 -20.91
N ILE A 36 -2.77 24.84 -21.92
CA ILE A 36 -1.41 24.28 -22.00
C ILE A 36 -0.35 25.38 -22.08
N SER A 37 -0.58 26.46 -22.84
CA SER A 37 0.38 27.57 -22.90
C SER A 37 0.45 28.36 -21.59
N LEU A 38 -0.67 28.55 -20.91
CA LEU A 38 -0.72 29.21 -19.60
C LEU A 38 0.00 28.43 -18.49
N THR A 39 -0.05 27.09 -18.50
CA THR A 39 0.69 26.27 -17.52
C THR A 39 2.15 26.03 -17.92
N LYS A 40 2.48 25.95 -19.22
CA LYS A 40 3.86 25.73 -19.68
C LYS A 40 4.80 26.87 -19.27
N GLN A 41 4.28 28.09 -19.13
CA GLN A 41 5.07 29.26 -18.75
C GLN A 41 5.23 29.41 -17.22
N LYS A 42 4.44 28.69 -16.41
CA LYS A 42 4.48 28.78 -14.94
C LYS A 42 5.57 27.92 -14.29
N THR A 43 6.30 27.10 -15.04
CA THR A 43 7.27 26.15 -14.45
C THR A 43 8.73 26.51 -14.68
N LEU A 44 9.06 27.75 -15.08
CA LEU A 44 10.46 28.20 -15.13
C LEU A 44 10.55 29.66 -14.65
N GLN A 45 10.24 29.88 -13.39
CA GLN A 45 10.69 31.06 -12.67
C GLN A 45 11.51 30.55 -11.48
N GLU A 46 12.83 30.43 -11.69
CA GLU A 46 13.83 30.25 -10.63
C GLU A 46 13.92 31.53 -9.80
N ASP A 47 12.90 31.77 -8.97
CA ASP A 47 12.94 32.84 -7.99
C ASP A 47 13.63 32.32 -6.73
N ASN A 48 14.96 32.55 -6.67
CA ASN A 48 15.80 32.64 -5.47
C ASN A 48 15.28 31.93 -4.20
N ILE A 49 15.43 30.61 -4.14
CA ILE A 49 15.27 29.85 -2.88
C ILE A 49 16.62 29.70 -2.17
N GLU A 50 17.40 30.78 -2.08
CA GLU A 50 18.69 30.76 -1.35
C GLU A 50 18.53 31.22 0.11
N ALA A 51 17.45 31.93 0.46
CA ALA A 51 17.29 32.52 1.81
C ALA A 51 16.35 31.75 2.76
N ALA A 52 15.60 30.75 2.28
CA ALA A 52 14.65 29.97 3.11
C ALA A 52 15.13 28.54 3.45
N ASN A 53 16.26 28.09 2.88
CA ASN A 53 16.73 26.71 3.00
C ASN A 53 17.86 26.49 4.02
N ALA A 54 18.24 27.51 4.81
CA ALA A 54 19.27 27.33 5.83
C ALA A 54 18.88 26.32 6.93
N GLN A 55 17.59 26.01 7.10
CA GLN A 55 17.11 24.98 8.03
C GLN A 55 16.75 23.63 7.40
N PHE A 56 16.72 23.51 6.08
CA PHE A 56 16.48 22.25 5.38
C PHE A 56 17.60 22.00 4.38
N ALA A 57 18.81 21.81 4.90
CA ALA A 57 19.85 21.19 4.12
C ALA A 57 19.35 19.80 3.69
N LEU A 58 19.07 19.65 2.39
CA LEU A 58 18.80 18.33 1.83
C LEU A 58 19.95 17.41 2.28
N PRO A 59 19.66 16.26 2.90
CA PRO A 59 20.72 15.32 3.24
C PRO A 59 21.48 15.02 1.95
N LYS A 60 22.81 15.16 2.00
CA LYS A 60 23.66 14.89 0.83
C LYS A 60 23.27 13.52 0.27
N PRO A 61 23.06 13.39 -1.05
CA PRO A 61 22.65 12.13 -1.63
C PRO A 61 23.65 11.05 -1.24
N VAL A 62 23.21 10.12 -0.40
CA VAL A 62 24.01 8.98 0.00
C VAL A 62 24.16 8.11 -1.24
N GLN A 63 25.40 7.94 -1.69
CA GLN A 63 25.75 6.95 -2.69
C GLN A 63 25.32 5.58 -2.15
N TYR A 64 24.35 4.94 -2.80
CA TYR A 64 23.85 3.64 -2.38
C TYR A 64 25.00 2.63 -2.40
N GLN A 65 25.46 2.27 -1.21
CA GLN A 65 26.49 1.27 -1.01
C GLN A 65 25.75 -0.03 -0.69
N PRO A 66 25.68 -1.00 -1.62
CA PRO A 66 24.94 -2.25 -1.41
C PRO A 66 25.58 -3.17 -0.35
N ARG A 67 26.62 -2.71 0.35
CA ARG A 67 27.31 -3.50 1.37
C ARG A 67 26.56 -3.33 2.70
N GLY A 68 25.57 -4.18 2.91
CA GLY A 68 24.84 -4.30 4.18
C GLY A 68 23.34 -3.99 4.15
N TYR A 69 22.77 -3.62 2.99
CA TYR A 69 21.32 -3.45 2.83
C TYR A 69 20.77 -4.47 1.85
N HIS A 70 19.82 -5.29 2.31
CA HIS A 70 19.11 -6.27 1.47
C HIS A 70 17.95 -5.59 0.73
N ALA A 71 17.81 -5.84 -0.58
CA ALA A 71 16.69 -5.34 -1.38
C ALA A 71 15.36 -5.98 -0.91
N PRO A 72 14.23 -5.24 -0.88
CA PRO A 72 12.96 -5.70 -0.29
C PRO A 72 12.25 -6.78 -1.11
N ALA A 73 12.71 -7.10 -2.32
CA ALA A 73 12.12 -8.14 -3.15
C ALA A 73 13.19 -8.71 -4.10
N GLY A 74 13.51 -9.99 -3.96
CA GLY A 74 14.31 -10.73 -4.93
C GLY A 74 15.66 -11.19 -4.41
N GLY A 75 15.65 -12.20 -3.54
CA GLY A 75 16.85 -12.93 -3.18
C GLY A 75 16.55 -13.96 -2.11
N ASN A 76 17.00 -15.20 -2.31
CA ASN A 76 17.00 -16.24 -1.28
C ASN A 76 18.05 -15.85 -0.22
N VAL A 77 17.71 -14.87 0.62
CA VAL A 77 18.53 -14.41 1.74
C VAL A 77 18.07 -15.20 2.95
N ALA A 78 18.95 -16.02 3.49
CA ALA A 78 18.78 -16.52 4.85
C ALA A 78 18.74 -15.30 5.78
N ILE A 79 17.54 -14.91 6.19
CA ILE A 79 17.32 -13.80 7.13
C ILE A 79 18.04 -14.17 8.43
N SER A 80 19.09 -13.44 8.78
CA SER A 80 19.65 -13.44 10.12
C SER A 80 18.54 -13.05 11.09
N LYS A 81 18.24 -13.95 12.02
CA LYS A 81 17.13 -13.98 12.98
C LYS A 81 17.02 -12.79 13.96
N GLU A 82 17.81 -11.75 13.78
CA GLU A 82 17.98 -10.66 14.75
C GLU A 82 17.71 -9.34 14.04
N GLY A 83 16.55 -8.71 14.29
CA GLY A 83 16.38 -7.30 13.93
C GLY A 83 14.98 -6.77 13.63
N VAL A 84 13.94 -7.60 13.55
CA VAL A 84 12.54 -7.13 13.60
C VAL A 84 11.84 -7.82 14.76
N THR A 85 12.11 -7.32 15.97
CA THR A 85 11.39 -7.78 17.16
C THR A 85 9.97 -7.25 17.08
N ASN A 86 8.99 -8.16 16.96
CA ASN A 86 7.59 -7.81 17.04
C ASN A 86 7.28 -7.25 18.44
N PRO A 87 6.71 -6.04 18.61
CA PRO A 87 6.42 -5.46 19.93
C PRO A 87 5.57 -6.36 20.83
N VAL A 88 4.78 -7.25 20.24
CA VAL A 88 3.98 -8.27 20.93
C VAL A 88 4.84 -9.24 21.77
N LEU A 89 6.16 -9.31 21.51
CA LEU A 89 7.12 -10.10 22.29
C LEU A 89 7.47 -9.47 23.65
N MET A 90 7.14 -8.19 23.88
CA MET A 90 7.48 -7.51 25.14
C MET A 90 6.45 -7.75 26.25
N TYR A 91 5.33 -8.37 25.89
CA TYR A 91 4.16 -8.53 26.76
C TYR A 91 3.95 -10.00 27.08
N PRO A 92 3.56 -10.39 28.31
CA PRO A 92 3.12 -11.75 28.59
C PRO A 92 1.92 -12.13 27.74
N VAL A 93 1.84 -13.37 27.23
CA VAL A 93 0.71 -13.81 26.38
C VAL A 93 -0.64 -13.50 27.03
N LYS A 94 -0.78 -13.74 28.34
CA LYS A 94 -2.01 -13.48 29.11
C LYS A 94 -2.43 -12.00 29.17
N SER A 95 -1.52 -11.07 28.90
CA SER A 95 -1.83 -9.63 28.86
C SER A 95 -2.32 -9.17 27.49
N LEU A 96 -2.11 -10.00 26.47
CA LEU A 96 -2.59 -9.75 25.11
C LEU A 96 -4.08 -10.11 25.02
N GLN A 97 -4.80 -9.39 24.17
CA GLN A 97 -6.22 -9.62 23.94
C GLN A 97 -6.44 -10.04 22.49
N PHE A 98 -7.14 -11.15 22.29
CA PHE A 98 -7.58 -11.54 20.95
C PHE A 98 -8.85 -10.78 20.60
N VAL A 99 -8.80 -10.01 19.50
CA VAL A 99 -9.87 -9.09 19.09
C VAL A 99 -10.69 -9.65 17.93
N GLY A 100 -10.15 -10.62 17.18
CA GLY A 100 -10.87 -11.27 16.08
C GLY A 100 -9.95 -11.70 14.95
N THR A 101 -10.54 -12.21 13.88
CA THR A 101 -9.80 -12.71 12.72
C THR A 101 -10.03 -11.88 11.47
N LEU A 102 -9.03 -11.88 10.59
CA LEU A 102 -9.13 -11.40 9.22
C LEU A 102 -8.81 -12.55 8.28
N THR A 103 -9.67 -12.80 7.30
CA THR A 103 -9.37 -13.73 6.21
C THR A 103 -9.10 -12.94 4.94
N GLN A 104 -7.88 -13.04 4.41
CA GLN A 104 -7.47 -12.40 3.16
C GLN A 104 -6.62 -13.37 2.35
N ASP A 105 -6.86 -13.47 1.04
CA ASP A 105 -6.08 -14.32 0.13
C ASP A 105 -5.96 -15.78 0.61
N ASN A 106 -7.07 -16.33 1.11
CA ASN A 106 -7.14 -17.68 1.69
C ASN A 106 -6.23 -17.90 2.92
N ARG A 107 -5.80 -16.83 3.58
CA ARG A 107 -5.00 -16.85 4.81
C ARG A 107 -5.80 -16.23 5.96
N ILE A 108 -5.73 -16.88 7.11
CA ILE A 108 -6.35 -16.40 8.35
C ILE A 108 -5.27 -15.68 9.16
N TYR A 109 -5.63 -14.49 9.62
CA TYR A 109 -4.85 -13.68 10.52
C TYR A 109 -5.64 -13.43 11.81
N ALA A 110 -4.92 -13.24 12.91
CA ALA A 110 -5.46 -12.83 14.19
C ALA A 110 -5.12 -11.36 14.46
N TYR A 111 -6.11 -10.60 14.91
CA TYR A 111 -5.92 -9.30 15.53
C TYR A 111 -5.66 -9.48 17.01
N VAL A 112 -4.48 -9.08 17.45
CA VAL A 112 -4.08 -9.14 18.86
C VAL A 112 -3.76 -7.74 19.36
N MET A 113 -4.44 -7.33 20.42
CA MET A 113 -4.23 -6.04 21.06
C MET A 113 -3.29 -6.17 22.26
N THR A 114 -2.30 -5.31 22.32
CA THR A 114 -1.38 -5.17 23.45
C THR A 114 -1.98 -4.29 24.56
N PRO A 115 -1.45 -4.34 25.79
CA PRO A 115 -1.95 -3.54 26.92
C PRO A 115 -1.93 -2.02 26.71
N ASP A 116 -1.05 -1.52 25.83
CA ASP A 116 -0.96 -0.12 25.40
C ASP A 116 -2.04 0.27 24.35
N GLY A 117 -2.89 -0.67 23.95
CA GLY A 117 -4.00 -0.47 23.01
C GLY A 117 -3.62 -0.64 21.53
N MET A 118 -2.38 -0.99 21.21
CA MET A 118 -1.96 -1.22 19.83
C MET A 118 -2.43 -2.58 19.30
N ILE A 119 -2.85 -2.64 18.04
CA ILE A 119 -3.35 -3.88 17.41
C ILE A 119 -2.33 -4.37 16.37
N TYR A 120 -2.01 -5.66 16.47
CA TYR A 120 -1.09 -6.34 15.56
C TYR A 120 -1.80 -7.46 14.80
N LEU A 121 -1.44 -7.60 13.53
CA LEU A 121 -1.91 -8.69 12.67
C LEU A 121 -0.90 -9.83 12.68
N LEU A 122 -1.33 -11.01 13.11
CA LEU A 122 -0.48 -12.18 13.30
C LEU A 122 -1.02 -13.37 12.52
N LYS A 123 -0.15 -14.30 12.15
CA LYS A 123 -0.51 -15.54 11.46
C LYS A 123 0.02 -16.76 12.20
N VAL A 124 -0.50 -17.94 11.83
CA VAL A 124 0.04 -19.22 12.33
C VAL A 124 1.55 -19.30 12.08
N GLY A 125 2.29 -19.67 13.11
CA GLY A 125 3.75 -19.76 13.10
C GLY A 125 4.47 -18.50 13.60
N ASP A 126 3.79 -17.36 13.73
CA ASP A 126 4.39 -16.17 14.34
C ASP A 126 4.66 -16.41 15.84
N VAL A 127 5.63 -15.66 16.37
CA VAL A 127 6.04 -15.71 17.77
C VAL A 127 5.51 -14.49 18.50
N ILE A 128 4.93 -14.72 19.67
CA ILE A 128 4.34 -13.70 20.54
C ILE A 128 4.67 -13.99 22.00
N GLY A 129 4.54 -12.99 22.86
CA GLY A 129 4.79 -13.21 24.27
C GLY A 129 6.27 -13.05 24.65
N ASP A 130 6.50 -12.62 25.88
CA ASP A 130 7.82 -12.59 26.55
C ASP A 130 8.51 -13.96 26.58
N LYS A 131 7.73 -15.05 26.61
CA LYS A 131 8.21 -16.44 26.57
C LYS A 131 8.34 -17.02 25.15
N SER A 132 8.29 -16.18 24.12
CA SER A 132 8.42 -16.62 22.72
C SER A 132 7.43 -17.74 22.35
N GLY A 133 6.16 -17.56 22.71
CA GLY A 133 5.08 -18.46 22.36
C GLY A 133 4.81 -18.48 20.87
N LYS A 134 4.75 -19.68 20.27
CA LYS A 134 4.45 -19.85 18.85
C LYS A 134 2.96 -20.06 18.64
N ILE A 135 2.37 -19.31 17.71
CA ILE A 135 0.96 -19.50 17.33
C ILE A 135 0.84 -20.82 16.57
N MET A 136 0.04 -21.74 17.10
CA MET A 136 -0.19 -23.07 16.53
C MET A 136 -1.44 -23.10 15.67
N LYS A 137 -2.48 -22.36 16.07
CA LYS A 137 -3.78 -22.34 15.40
C LYS A 137 -4.50 -21.01 15.66
N ILE A 138 -5.25 -20.55 14.67
CA ILE A 138 -6.14 -19.38 14.75
C ILE A 138 -7.52 -19.83 14.28
N ASP A 139 -8.51 -19.75 15.16
CA ASP A 139 -9.93 -19.96 14.86
C ASP A 139 -10.71 -18.66 15.07
N SER A 140 -12.00 -18.64 14.74
CA SER A 140 -12.87 -17.47 14.91
C SER A 140 -13.05 -17.03 16.37
N GLY A 141 -12.97 -17.96 17.32
CA GLY A 141 -13.24 -17.71 18.73
C GLY A 141 -12.00 -17.77 19.64
N HIS A 142 -10.88 -18.33 19.17
CA HIS A 142 -9.68 -18.45 19.99
C HIS A 142 -8.40 -18.60 19.17
N ILE A 143 -7.25 -18.40 19.85
CA ILE A 143 -5.91 -18.67 19.33
C ILE A 143 -5.22 -19.67 20.26
N GLU A 144 -4.62 -20.71 19.69
CA GLU A 144 -3.77 -21.66 20.43
C GLU A 144 -2.29 -21.29 20.29
N ILE A 145 -1.59 -21.19 21.43
CA ILE A 145 -0.21 -20.70 21.52
C ILE A 145 0.62 -21.69 22.34
N MET A 146 1.79 -22.05 21.84
CA MET A 146 2.72 -22.92 22.55
C MET A 146 3.91 -22.13 23.08
N GLU A 147 3.94 -21.88 24.39
CA GLU A 147 5.09 -21.27 25.07
C GLU A 147 6.17 -22.31 25.37
N GLY A 148 7.43 -21.92 25.21
CA GLY A 148 8.57 -22.72 25.67
C GLY A 148 8.83 -22.46 27.15
N SER A 149 8.84 -23.51 27.99
CA SER A 149 9.45 -23.37 29.31
C SER A 149 10.94 -23.13 29.12
N LEU A 150 11.47 -22.01 29.65
CA LEU A 150 12.90 -21.87 29.90
C LEU A 150 13.44 -23.16 30.57
N PRO A 151 14.68 -23.59 30.28
CA PRO A 151 15.23 -24.81 30.86
C PRO A 151 15.34 -24.66 32.38
N SER A 152 14.34 -25.14 33.10
CA SER A 152 14.38 -25.27 34.56
C SER A 152 15.17 -26.53 34.87
N SER A 153 16.48 -26.36 35.10
CA SER A 153 17.52 -27.22 35.75
C SER A 153 17.56 -28.75 35.55
N ASN A 154 16.57 -29.37 34.92
CA ASN A 154 16.33 -30.80 34.88
C ASN A 154 15.69 -31.15 33.53
N ASN A 155 16.46 -30.92 32.48
CA ASN A 155 16.44 -31.55 31.14
C ASN A 155 15.08 -32.00 30.54
N LYS A 156 13.98 -31.30 30.82
CA LYS A 156 12.66 -31.57 30.26
C LYS A 156 12.08 -30.27 29.73
N SER A 157 12.16 -30.08 28.42
CA SER A 157 11.47 -29.01 27.71
C SER A 157 9.96 -29.29 27.81
N SER A 158 9.26 -28.59 28.70
CA SER A 158 7.82 -28.72 28.87
C SER A 158 7.15 -27.55 28.15
N GLY A 159 6.68 -27.76 26.93
CA GLY A 159 5.85 -26.76 26.26
C GLY A 159 4.55 -26.52 27.05
N GLN A 160 4.13 -25.27 27.19
CA GLN A 160 2.86 -24.91 27.81
C GLN A 160 1.90 -24.43 26.72
N LEU A 161 0.75 -25.10 26.58
CA LEU A 161 -0.33 -24.63 25.72
C LEU A 161 -1.10 -23.52 26.45
N VAL A 162 -1.24 -22.37 25.79
CA VAL A 162 -1.98 -21.20 26.25
C VAL A 162 -3.00 -20.85 25.19
N THR A 163 -4.24 -20.60 25.60
CA THR A 163 -5.32 -20.19 24.72
C THR A 163 -5.69 -18.75 25.00
N LEU A 164 -5.81 -17.93 23.95
CA LEU A 164 -6.44 -16.61 24.01
C LEU A 164 -7.84 -16.70 23.43
N GLU A 165 -8.84 -16.48 24.27
CA GLU A 165 -10.24 -16.41 23.86
C GLU A 165 -10.56 -15.04 23.26
N LEU A 166 -11.52 -15.01 22.35
CA LEU A 166 -12.01 -13.79 21.75
C LEU A 166 -12.58 -12.89 22.85
N LYS A 167 -12.17 -11.62 22.82
CA LYS A 167 -12.72 -10.61 23.72
C LYS A 167 -14.17 -10.29 23.30
N ASP A 168 -15.08 -10.45 24.27
CA ASP A 168 -16.49 -10.08 24.16
C ASP A 168 -16.70 -8.58 23.88
#